data_AF-A0A1X7L9Q0-F1
#
_entry.id   AF-A0A1X7L9Q0-F1
#
_cell.length_a   1.000
_cell.length_b   1.000
_cell.length_c   1.000
_cell.angle_alpha   90.00
_cell.angle_beta   90.00
_cell.angle_gamma   90.00
#
_symmetry.space_group_name_H-M   'P 1'
#
loop_
_entity.id
_entity.type
_entity.pdbx_description
1 polymer ?
#
loop_
_entity_poly.entity_id
_entity_poly.type
_entity_poly.pdbx_seq_one_letter_code
_entity_poly.pdbx_strand_id
1 'polypeptide(L)'
;MEIFCHHVYKYWKGLRNLILHTAPISDLPAIVHKLDHYGIPYLVHQIGEERVNVFFGHPDCISVVQRFGTIDLSRLTDEQDFILGIMLGYDRMKQCSRYLKKRHDREELIG
;
A
#
# COMPACT_ATOMS: atom_id res chain seq x y z
N MET A 1 -3.93 8.37 -15.40
CA MET A 1 -2.61 7.89 -15.87
C MET A 1 -1.41 8.76 -15.48
N GLU A 2 -1.48 10.11 -15.50
CA GLU A 2 -0.33 10.96 -15.14
C GLU A 2 0.17 10.74 -13.70
N ILE A 3 -0.76 10.61 -12.74
CA ILE A 3 -0.44 10.31 -11.34
C ILE A 3 0.27 8.96 -11.19
N PHE A 4 -0.12 7.96 -11.98
CA PHE A 4 0.55 6.66 -11.99
C PHE A 4 1.99 6.77 -12.52
N CYS A 5 2.22 7.50 -13.62
CA CYS A 5 3.58 7.74 -14.13
C CYS A 5 4.47 8.48 -13.12
N HIS A 6 3.91 9.44 -12.38
CA HIS A 6 4.62 10.12 -11.28
C HIS A 6 5.00 9.16 -10.15
N HIS A 7 4.12 8.22 -9.82
CA HIS A 7 4.41 7.18 -8.84
C HIS A 7 5.56 6.27 -9.29
N VAL A 8 5.53 5.80 -10.54
CA VAL A 8 6.64 5.01 -11.13
C VAL A 8 7.96 5.78 -11.05
N TYR A 9 7.95 7.08 -11.37
CA TYR A 9 9.14 7.92 -11.27
C TYR A 9 9.68 8.03 -9.83
N LYS A 10 8.80 8.17 -8.83
CA LYS A 10 9.19 8.20 -7.41
C LYS A 10 9.80 6.88 -6.93
N TYR A 11 9.29 5.76 -7.41
CA TYR A 11 9.88 4.44 -7.17
C TYR A 11 11.29 4.36 -7.74
N TRP A 12 11.48 4.76 -9.00
CA TRP A 12 12.78 4.76 -9.66
C TRP A 12 13.83 5.65 -8.97
N LYS A 13 13.39 6.73 -8.30
CA LYS A 13 14.27 7.58 -7.48
C LYS A 13 14.59 7.02 -6.09
N GLY A 14 14.06 5.85 -5.72
CA GLY A 14 14.27 5.25 -4.39
C GLY A 14 13.57 6.00 -3.26
N LEU A 15 12.60 6.87 -3.56
CA LEU A 15 11.92 7.69 -2.55
C LEU A 15 10.89 6.87 -1.75
N ARG A 16 10.37 5.79 -2.35
CA ARG A 16 9.41 4.86 -1.73
C ARG A 16 9.66 3.47 -2.26
N ASN A 17 9.73 2.49 -1.36
CA ASN A 17 9.92 1.09 -1.71
C ASN A 17 8.59 0.41 -2.10
N LEU A 18 7.45 0.99 -1.68
CA LEU A 18 6.12 0.52 -2.04
C LEU A 18 5.22 1.70 -2.42
N ILE A 19 4.38 1.50 -3.42
CA ILE A 19 3.33 2.43 -3.81
C ILE A 19 1.99 1.72 -3.73
N LEU A 20 0.99 2.44 -3.25
CA LEU A 20 -0.43 2.09 -3.37
C LEU A 20 -1.09 3.06 -4.35
N HIS A 21 -1.65 2.53 -5.43
CA HIS A 21 -2.41 3.31 -6.40
C HIS A 21 -3.85 2.79 -6.49
N THR A 22 -4.82 3.65 -6.18
CA THR A 22 -6.24 3.35 -6.35
C THR A 22 -6.73 3.87 -7.69
N ALA A 23 -7.31 3.00 -8.51
CA ALA A 23 -7.80 3.33 -9.85
C ALA A 23 -9.17 2.68 -10.13
N PRO A 24 -9.93 3.17 -11.13
CA PRO A 24 -11.07 2.44 -11.68
C PRO A 24 -10.64 1.07 -12.23
N ILE A 25 -11.50 0.06 -12.13
CA ILE A 25 -11.20 -1.28 -12.64
C ILE A 25 -10.97 -1.28 -14.16
N SER A 26 -11.58 -0.33 -14.90
CA SER A 26 -11.37 -0.12 -16.34
C SER A 26 -9.92 0.22 -16.70
N ASP A 27 -9.17 0.82 -15.77
CA ASP A 27 -7.78 1.22 -15.98
C ASP A 27 -6.79 0.10 -15.65
N LEU A 28 -7.23 -0.97 -14.99
CA LEU A 28 -6.38 -2.07 -14.54
C LEU A 28 -5.57 -2.71 -15.67
N PRO A 29 -6.12 -3.02 -16.86
CA PRO A 29 -5.34 -3.62 -17.95
C PRO A 29 -4.16 -2.73 -18.38
N ALA A 30 -4.37 -1.41 -18.46
CA ALA A 30 -3.34 -0.46 -18.84
C ALA A 30 -2.26 -0.31 -17.74
N ILE A 31 -2.65 -0.40 -16.47
CA ILE A 31 -1.73 -0.37 -15.32
C ILE A 31 -0.86 -1.62 -15.32
N VAL A 32 -1.47 -2.81 -15.41
CA VAL A 32 -0.76 -4.10 -15.42
C VAL A 32 0.21 -4.18 -16.59
N HIS A 33 -0.22 -3.83 -17.80
CA HIS A 33 0.65 -3.81 -18.98
C HIS A 33 1.91 -2.95 -18.76
N LYS A 34 1.78 -1.79 -18.10
CA LYS A 34 2.94 -0.93 -17.79
C LYS A 34 3.84 -1.56 -16.73
N LEU A 35 3.28 -2.13 -15.67
CA LEU A 35 4.06 -2.76 -14.59
C LEU A 35 4.85 -3.96 -15.12
N ASP A 36 4.22 -4.79 -15.94
CA ASP A 36 4.84 -5.92 -16.63
C ASP A 36 5.96 -5.47 -17.56
N HIS A 37 5.71 -4.44 -18.39
CA HIS A 37 6.71 -3.87 -19.29
C HIS A 37 7.97 -3.40 -18.55
N TYR A 38 7.82 -2.84 -17.35
CA TYR A 38 8.94 -2.38 -16.52
C TYR A 38 9.49 -3.46 -15.57
N GLY A 39 8.91 -4.68 -15.56
CA GLY A 39 9.30 -5.75 -14.65
C GLY A 39 9.13 -5.37 -13.17
N ILE A 40 8.13 -4.55 -12.85
CA ILE A 40 7.88 -4.07 -11.48
C ILE A 40 6.91 -5.03 -10.78
N PRO A 41 7.31 -5.70 -9.69
CA PRO A 41 6.41 -6.54 -8.89
C PRO A 41 5.19 -5.77 -8.38
N TYR A 42 4.03 -6.42 -8.41
CA TYR A 42 2.78 -5.80 -7.99
C TYR A 42 1.77 -6.79 -7.37
N LEU A 43 0.76 -6.25 -6.70
CA LEU A 43 -0.35 -6.96 -6.11
C LEU A 43 -1.63 -6.15 -6.33
N VAL A 44 -2.69 -6.80 -6.80
CA VAL A 44 -3.98 -6.15 -7.08
C VAL A 44 -4.99 -6.58 -6.02
N HIS A 45 -5.71 -5.60 -5.49
CA HIS A 45 -6.84 -5.78 -4.59
C HIS A 45 -8.07 -5.07 -5.14
N GLN A 46 -9.13 -5.81 -5.42
CA GLN A 46 -10.39 -5.19 -5.80
C GLN A 46 -11.12 -4.59 -4.57
N ILE A 47 -11.61 -3.37 -4.70
CA ILE A 47 -12.37 -2.65 -3.68
C ILE A 47 -13.79 -2.40 -4.23
N GLY A 48 -14.76 -3.17 -3.74
CA GLY A 48 -16.11 -3.13 -4.28
C GLY A 48 -16.15 -3.53 -5.76
N GLU A 49 -17.08 -2.97 -6.53
CA GLU A 49 -17.28 -3.38 -7.93
C GLU A 49 -16.50 -2.53 -8.94
N GLU A 50 -16.18 -1.28 -8.60
CA GLU A 50 -15.70 -0.30 -9.59
C GLU A 50 -14.21 0.08 -9.45
N ARG A 51 -13.58 -0.26 -8.32
CA ARG A 51 -12.24 0.24 -7.99
C ARG A 51 -11.28 -0.88 -7.63
N VAL A 52 -10.01 -0.60 -7.85
CA VAL A 52 -8.90 -1.48 -7.49
C VAL A 52 -7.80 -0.69 -6.80
N ASN A 53 -7.19 -1.30 -5.81
CA ASN A 53 -5.91 -0.93 -5.25
C ASN A 53 -4.82 -1.75 -5.92
N VAL A 54 -3.82 -1.10 -6.49
CA VAL A 54 -2.64 -1.74 -7.07
C VAL A 54 -1.44 -1.33 -6.22
N PHE A 55 -0.90 -2.31 -5.50
CA PHE A 55 0.38 -2.17 -4.82
C PHE A 55 1.49 -2.52 -5.78
N PHE A 56 2.54 -1.71 -5.90
CA PHE A 56 3.70 -2.04 -6.72
C PHE A 56 4.98 -1.43 -6.15
N GLY A 57 6.12 -2.07 -6.39
CA GLY A 57 7.42 -1.60 -5.90
C GLY A 57 8.42 -2.73 -5.68
N HIS A 58 9.23 -2.60 -4.62
CA HIS A 58 10.30 -3.54 -4.29
C HIS A 58 9.72 -4.94 -4.02
N PRO A 59 10.33 -6.03 -4.54
CA PRO A 59 9.82 -7.39 -4.39
C PRO A 59 9.62 -7.79 -2.92
N ASP A 60 10.54 -7.42 -2.03
CA ASP A 60 10.38 -7.70 -0.59
C ASP A 60 9.17 -6.99 0.02
N CYS A 61 8.88 -5.75 -0.40
CA CYS A 61 7.71 -5.03 0.09
C CYS A 61 6.41 -5.69 -0.40
N ILE A 62 6.36 -6.14 -1.65
CA ILE A 62 5.22 -6.89 -2.18
C ILE A 62 5.03 -8.21 -1.42
N SER A 63 6.13 -8.92 -1.15
CA SER A 63 6.11 -10.17 -0.40
C SER A 63 5.62 -9.99 1.04
N VAL A 64 5.99 -8.88 1.70
CA VAL A 64 5.48 -8.53 3.04
C VAL A 64 3.97 -8.28 3.01
N VAL A 65 3.47 -7.49 2.05
CA VAL A 65 2.02 -7.21 1.95
C VAL A 65 1.24 -8.50 1.68
N GLN A 66 1.74 -9.40 0.83
CA GLN A 66 1.11 -10.71 0.60
C GLN A 66 1.00 -11.55 1.87
N ARG A 67 1.98 -11.44 2.80
CA ARG A 67 2.00 -12.16 4.07
C ARG A 67 1.06 -11.59 5.14
N PHE A 68 0.44 -10.43 4.93
CA PHE A 68 -0.52 -9.88 5.89
C PHE A 68 -1.79 -10.74 6.03
N GLY A 69 -2.05 -11.67 5.10
CA GLY A 69 -3.23 -12.53 5.12
C GLY A 69 -4.52 -11.80 4.69
N THR A 70 -4.48 -10.48 4.62
CA THR A 70 -5.49 -9.63 3.99
C THR A 70 -4.83 -8.42 3.34
N ILE A 71 -5.40 -7.98 2.22
CA ILE A 71 -5.01 -6.77 1.48
C ILE A 71 -6.06 -5.66 1.65
N ASP A 72 -7.13 -5.95 2.38
CA ASP A 72 -8.12 -4.98 2.82
C ASP A 72 -7.53 -4.14 3.96
N LEU A 73 -7.29 -2.87 3.66
CA LEU A 73 -6.68 -1.90 4.56
C LEU A 73 -7.49 -1.69 5.85
N SER A 74 -8.79 -1.93 5.82
CA SER A 74 -9.67 -1.76 6.98
C SER A 74 -9.51 -2.89 8.01
N ARG A 75 -8.91 -4.01 7.61
CA ARG A 75 -8.76 -5.22 8.43
C ARG A 75 -7.32 -5.46 8.89
N LEU A 76 -6.42 -4.51 8.64
CA LEU A 76 -5.04 -4.61 9.10
C LEU A 76 -4.96 -4.41 10.61
N THR A 77 -4.12 -5.22 11.25
CA THR A 77 -3.68 -4.98 12.64
C THR A 77 -2.89 -3.68 12.74
N ASP A 78 -2.76 -3.14 13.96
CA ASP A 78 -2.00 -1.91 14.21
C ASP A 78 -0.53 -2.07 13.76
N GLU A 79 0.07 -3.24 13.96
CA GLU A 79 1.42 -3.58 13.51
C GLU A 79 1.52 -3.64 11.97
N GLN A 80 0.55 -4.27 11.30
CA GLN A 80 0.52 -4.34 9.84
C GLN A 80 0.33 -2.95 9.21
N ASP A 81 -0.55 -2.12 9.78
CA ASP A 81 -0.74 -0.71 9.39
C ASP A 81 0.55 0.11 9.58
N PHE A 82 1.27 -0.14 10.69
CA PHE A 82 2.57 0.48 10.93
C PHE A 82 3.58 0.11 9.83
N ILE A 83 3.79 -1.19 9.60
CA ILE A 83 4.73 -1.72 8.61
C ILE A 83 4.39 -1.19 7.22
N LEU A 84 3.11 -1.22 6.84
CA LEU A 84 2.63 -0.70 5.56
C LEU A 84 2.97 0.79 5.40
N GLY A 85 2.69 1.60 6.44
CA GLY A 85 2.99 3.03 6.40
C GLY A 85 4.47 3.34 6.20
N ILE A 86 5.36 2.58 6.84
CA ILE A 86 6.81 2.71 6.63
C ILE A 86 7.20 2.36 5.19
N MET A 87 6.67 1.27 4.62
CA MET A 87 6.96 0.88 3.23
C MET A 87 6.45 1.92 2.21
N LEU A 88 5.32 2.56 2.50
CA LEU A 88 4.76 3.66 1.71
C LEU A 88 5.54 4.99 1.87
N GLY A 89 6.54 5.02 2.75
CA GLY A 89 7.41 6.17 2.99
C GLY A 89 6.78 7.25 3.87
N TYR A 90 5.87 6.88 4.78
CA TYR A 90 5.41 7.81 5.82
C TYR A 90 6.49 8.05 6.86
N ASP A 91 6.41 9.21 7.50
CA ASP A 91 7.32 9.56 8.58
C ASP A 91 7.20 8.57 9.75
N ARG A 92 8.35 8.08 10.20
CA ARG A 92 8.43 7.07 11.26
C ARG A 92 7.84 7.57 12.58
N MET A 93 8.11 8.82 12.96
CA MET A 93 7.62 9.34 14.23
C MET A 93 6.11 9.52 14.21
N LYS A 94 5.54 9.99 13.09
CA LYS A 94 4.09 10.05 12.90
C LYS A 94 3.43 8.67 12.95
N GLN A 95 4.06 7.65 12.37
CA GLN A 95 3.58 6.26 12.48
C GLN A 95 3.63 5.75 13.92
N CYS A 96 4.67 6.07 14.69
CA CYS A 96 4.74 5.73 16.13
C CYS A 96 3.59 6.37 16.91
N SER A 97 3.36 7.67 16.71
CA SER A 97 2.26 8.38 17.38
C SER A 97 0.89 7.82 17.01
N ARG A 98 0.67 7.48 15.73
CA ARG A 98 -0.57 6.85 15.27
C ARG A 98 -0.78 5.47 15.89
N TYR A 99 0.26 4.64 15.95
CA TYR A 99 0.19 3.31 16.56
C TYR A 99 -0.17 3.36 18.04
N LEU A 100 0.51 4.21 18.81
CA LEU A 100 0.24 4.38 20.24
C LEU A 100 -1.17 4.91 20.51
N LYS A 101 -1.64 5.86 19.70
CA LYS A 101 -3.00 6.39 19.82
C LYS A 101 -4.06 5.30 19.61
N LYS A 102 -3.94 4.51 18.53
CA LYS A 102 -4.91 3.43 18.23
C LYS A 102 -4.97 2.39 19.35
N ARG A 103 -3.83 2.04 19.96
CA ARG A 103 -3.80 1.14 21.12
C ARG A 103 -4.53 1.72 22.32
N HIS A 104 -4.24 2.97 22.65
CA HIS A 104 -4.88 3.67 23.77
C HIS A 104 -6.41 3.72 23.60
N ASP A 105 -6.89 4.16 22.43
CA ASP A 105 -8.33 4.25 22.13
C ASP A 105 -9.01 2.88 22.27
N ARG A 106 -8.32 1.78 21.93
CA ARG A 106 -8.83 0.41 22.12
C ARG A 106 -8.83 -0.04 23.58
N GLU A 107 -7.81 0.32 24.34
CA GLU A 107 -7.69 -0.01 25.76
C GLU A 107 -8.79 0.70 26.58
N GLU A 108 -9.14 1.94 26.24
CA GLU A 108 -10.24 2.69 26.84
C GLU A 108 -11.64 2.15 26.49
N LEU A 109 -11.83 1.51 25.34
CA LEU A 109 -13.12 0.92 24.94
C LEU A 109 -13.42 -0.42 25.64
N ILE A 110 -12.40 -1.06 26.21
CA ILE A 110 -12.50 -2.39 26.84
C ILE A 110 -12.50 -2.28 28.37
N GLY A 111 -12.05 -1.15 28.92
CA GLY A 111 -12.09 -0.82 30.35
C GLY A 111 -13.39 -0.17 30.78
#